data_AF-A0A6P4DHG5-F1
#
_entry.id   AF-A0A6P4DHG5-F1
#
_cell.length_a   1.000
_cell.length_b   1.000
_cell.length_c   1.000
_cell.angle_alpha   90.00
_cell.angle_beta   90.00
_cell.angle_gamma   90.00
#
_symmetry.space_group_name_H-M   'P 1'
#
loop_
_entity.id
_entity.type
_entity.pdbx_description
1 polymer ?
#
loop_
_entity_poly.entity_id
_entity_poly.type
_entity_poly.pdbx_seq_one_letter_code
_entity_poly.pdbx_strand_id
1 'polypeptide(L)'
;MLAIVCSTNEGVNALEKYNPEGTINCNAGLHGIGSSIKKNVNGRFAVICLESFRPYVEGFVANDPQKKLAIPKPRFPNEECPAVFIDYAVNMLYLESNNLSFVTSSGHGLRETLFYGLLSGLQVYRTRNEMMSALPCIDEGAVSLDGGMIKKNGMFVLGSRKDVEVKFGIVSGRSGVVPPNYSQVEEVVRRLKWESTKLAEDIQREQQLLDHLKAKSANKVA
;
A
#
# COMPACT_ATOMS: atom_id res chain seq x y z
N MET A 1 6.01 1.78 13.60
CA MET A 1 6.24 1.09 12.31
C MET A 1 7.02 2.06 11.44
N LEU A 2 8.25 1.70 11.06
CA LEU A 2 9.10 2.52 10.20
C LEU A 2 9.50 1.65 9.01
N ALA A 3 9.03 2.02 7.81
CA ALA A 3 9.34 1.36 6.57
C ALA A 3 9.50 2.41 5.47
N ILE A 4 10.41 2.17 4.54
CA ILE A 4 10.58 2.98 3.33
C ILE A 4 9.68 2.39 2.24
N VAL A 5 8.88 3.22 1.58
CA VAL A 5 8.02 2.78 0.48
C VAL A 5 8.64 3.23 -0.83
N CYS A 6 8.97 2.28 -1.70
CA CYS A 6 9.48 2.50 -3.05
C CYS A 6 8.40 2.16 -4.08
N SER A 7 8.33 2.95 -5.15
CA SER A 7 7.38 2.68 -6.23
C SER A 7 7.76 1.44 -7.04
N THR A 8 9.06 1.22 -7.29
CA THR A 8 9.56 0.14 -8.16
C THR A 8 10.66 -0.68 -7.50
N ASN A 9 10.94 -1.85 -8.06
CA ASN A 9 12.02 -2.72 -7.60
C ASN A 9 13.41 -2.09 -7.80
N GLU A 10 13.61 -1.30 -8.85
CA GLU A 10 14.85 -0.53 -9.06
C GLU A 10 15.06 0.47 -7.92
N GLY A 11 13.98 1.09 -7.43
CA GLY A 11 14.02 1.96 -6.25
C GLY A 11 14.52 1.22 -5.00
N VAL A 12 14.08 -0.03 -4.79
CA VAL A 12 14.57 -0.88 -3.69
C VAL A 12 16.06 -1.17 -3.86
N ASN A 13 16.47 -1.59 -5.06
CA ASN A 13 17.87 -1.90 -5.37
C ASN A 13 18.80 -0.67 -5.30
N ALA A 14 18.25 0.54 -5.44
CA ALA A 14 19.00 1.78 -5.27
C ALA A 14 19.27 2.14 -3.80
N LEU A 15 18.45 1.64 -2.86
CA LEU A 15 18.61 1.93 -1.43
C LEU A 15 19.82 1.22 -0.82
N GLU A 16 20.11 -0.01 -1.24
CA GLU A 16 21.21 -0.81 -0.70
C GLU A 16 21.96 -1.53 -1.81
N LYS A 17 23.29 -1.36 -1.82
CA LYS A 17 24.17 -2.08 -2.74
C LYS A 17 25.07 -3.03 -1.97
N TYR A 18 25.44 -4.11 -2.63
CA TYR A 18 26.32 -5.12 -2.09
C TYR A 18 27.63 -5.13 -2.89
N ASN A 19 28.74 -5.34 -2.20
CA ASN A 19 30.03 -5.62 -2.84
C ASN A 19 30.02 -7.04 -3.43
N PRO A 20 30.96 -7.40 -4.32
CA PRO A 20 31.05 -8.75 -4.89
C PRO A 20 31.11 -9.87 -3.85
N GLU A 21 31.60 -9.59 -2.64
CA GLU A 21 31.71 -10.53 -1.52
C GLU A 21 30.36 -10.72 -0.77
N GLY A 22 29.30 -10.02 -1.17
CA GLY A 22 27.98 -10.08 -0.54
C GLY A 22 27.84 -9.22 0.72
N THR A 23 28.83 -8.40 1.07
CA THR A 23 28.76 -7.44 2.18
C THR A 23 28.08 -6.14 1.74
N ILE A 24 27.40 -5.45 2.66
CA ILE A 24 26.78 -4.15 2.41
C ILE A 24 27.85 -3.10 2.06
N ASN A 25 27.62 -2.36 0.98
CA ASN A 25 28.44 -1.21 0.62
C ASN A 25 27.96 0.04 1.37
N CYS A 26 28.66 0.39 2.45
CA CYS A 26 28.33 1.54 3.30
C CYS A 26 28.46 2.91 2.61
N ASN A 27 29.10 2.98 1.44
CA ASN A 27 29.31 4.22 0.70
C ASN A 27 28.26 4.44 -0.40
N ALA A 28 27.31 3.52 -0.56
CA ALA A 28 26.31 3.54 -1.62
C ALA A 28 24.87 3.70 -1.08
N GLY A 29 23.96 4.11 -1.95
CA GLY A 29 22.52 4.17 -1.66
C GLY A 29 22.21 5.01 -0.43
N LEU A 30 21.32 4.49 0.42
CA LEU A 30 20.89 5.15 1.65
C LEU A 30 22.03 5.30 2.66
N HIS A 31 22.95 4.32 2.73
CA HIS A 31 24.10 4.35 3.64
C HIS A 31 25.10 5.46 3.28
N GLY A 32 25.36 5.65 1.98
CA GLY A 32 26.19 6.75 1.50
C GLY A 32 25.60 8.13 1.79
N ILE A 33 24.28 8.27 1.58
CA ILE A 33 23.56 9.51 1.93
C ILE A 33 23.66 9.78 3.43
N GLY A 34 23.34 8.79 4.27
CA GLY A 34 23.43 8.88 5.73
C GLY A 34 24.82 9.28 6.20
N SER A 35 25.86 8.67 5.63
CA SER A 35 27.26 8.97 5.94
C SER A 35 27.64 10.41 5.59
N SER A 36 27.20 10.92 4.44
CA SER A 36 27.52 12.30 4.01
C SER A 36 26.93 13.38 4.94
N ILE A 37 25.79 13.09 5.59
CA ILE A 37 25.15 13.98 6.58
C ILE A 37 25.46 13.61 8.04
N LYS A 38 26.42 12.71 8.28
CA LYS A 38 26.80 12.20 9.61
C LYS A 38 25.64 11.55 10.39
N LYS A 39 24.66 10.97 9.68
CA LYS A 39 23.54 10.20 10.23
C LYS A 39 23.56 8.79 9.64
N ASN A 40 24.50 7.99 10.12
CA ASN A 40 24.66 6.61 9.66
C ASN A 40 23.39 5.81 9.94
N VAL A 41 22.94 5.04 8.95
CA VAL A 41 21.82 4.11 9.11
C VAL A 41 22.38 2.80 9.64
N ASN A 42 22.18 2.56 10.93
CA ASN A 42 22.63 1.34 11.60
C ASN A 42 21.46 0.37 11.77
N GLY A 43 21.69 -0.90 11.49
CA GLY A 43 20.71 -1.96 11.66
C GLY A 43 19.80 -2.17 10.44
N ARG A 44 18.79 -3.02 10.62
CA ARG A 44 17.86 -3.40 9.54
C ARG A 44 16.73 -2.38 9.43
N PHE A 45 16.33 -2.07 8.20
CA PHE A 45 15.12 -1.31 7.90
C PHE A 45 14.25 -2.09 6.92
N ALA A 46 12.93 -1.90 7.03
CA ALA A 46 11.99 -2.52 6.11
C ALA A 46 11.81 -1.65 4.87
N VAL A 47 11.77 -2.28 3.70
CA VAL A 47 11.44 -1.62 2.44
C VAL A 47 10.22 -2.32 1.84
N ILE A 48 9.24 -1.52 1.42
CA ILE A 48 8.03 -1.96 0.74
C ILE A 48 8.10 -1.52 -0.71
N CYS A 49 7.95 -2.46 -1.64
CA CYS A 49 7.89 -2.19 -3.08
C CYS A 49 6.43 -2.19 -3.54
N LEU A 50 5.89 -1.04 -3.95
CA LEU A 50 4.50 -0.94 -4.39
C LEU A 50 4.21 -1.76 -5.64
N GLU A 51 5.16 -1.82 -6.58
CA GLU A 51 5.06 -2.65 -7.80
C GLU A 51 4.92 -4.16 -7.48
N SER A 52 5.45 -4.62 -6.35
CA SER A 52 5.35 -6.03 -5.95
C SER A 52 4.07 -6.36 -5.16
N PHE A 53 3.29 -5.36 -4.77
CA PHE A 53 2.06 -5.58 -4.01
C PHE A 53 0.92 -5.96 -4.93
N ARG A 54 0.19 -7.01 -4.55
CA ARG A 54 -1.04 -7.39 -5.26
C ARG A 54 -2.18 -6.48 -4.78
N PRO A 55 -2.84 -5.76 -5.70
CA PRO A 55 -3.96 -4.90 -5.33
C PRO A 55 -5.17 -5.75 -4.91
N TYR A 56 -6.02 -5.17 -4.07
CA TYR A 56 -7.38 -5.64 -3.86
C TYR A 56 -8.22 -5.46 -5.12
N VAL A 57 -8.90 -6.51 -5.57
CA VAL A 57 -9.60 -6.55 -6.86
C VAL A 57 -11.12 -6.61 -6.77
N GLU A 58 -11.71 -6.83 -5.59
CA GLU A 58 -13.18 -6.95 -5.43
C GLU A 58 -13.90 -5.58 -5.42
N GLY A 59 -13.19 -4.50 -5.75
CA GLY A 59 -13.78 -3.19 -6.00
C GLY A 59 -13.94 -2.29 -4.77
N PHE A 60 -14.68 -1.21 -4.98
CA PHE A 60 -14.81 -0.09 -4.04
C PHE A 60 -16.27 0.17 -3.69
N VAL A 61 -16.49 0.79 -2.53
CA VAL A 61 -17.81 1.31 -2.15
C VAL A 61 -18.20 2.39 -3.16
N ALA A 62 -19.39 2.23 -3.76
CA ALA A 62 -19.86 3.14 -4.81
C ALA A 62 -19.99 4.59 -4.29
N ASN A 63 -19.50 5.54 -5.09
CA ASN A 63 -19.54 6.97 -4.80
C ASN A 63 -18.88 7.40 -3.48
N ASP A 64 -17.97 6.58 -2.91
CA ASP A 64 -17.21 6.95 -1.72
C ASP A 64 -15.98 7.79 -2.09
N PRO A 65 -15.88 9.05 -1.62
CA PRO A 65 -14.78 9.94 -1.98
C PRO A 65 -13.41 9.52 -1.41
N GLN A 66 -13.39 8.60 -0.45
CA GLN A 66 -12.18 8.03 0.13
C GLN A 66 -11.80 6.69 -0.53
N LYS A 67 -12.53 6.28 -1.56
CA LYS A 67 -12.40 5.01 -2.27
C LYS A 67 -12.25 3.85 -1.29
N LYS A 68 -13.14 3.75 -0.31
CA LYS A 68 -13.18 2.61 0.61
C LYS A 68 -13.35 1.31 -0.15
N LEU A 69 -12.68 0.26 0.33
CA LEU A 69 -12.74 -1.07 -0.26
C LEU A 69 -14.09 -1.73 0.05
N ALA A 70 -14.72 -2.35 -0.96
CA ALA A 70 -15.95 -3.10 -0.78
C ALA A 70 -15.66 -4.50 -0.22
N ILE A 71 -15.16 -4.57 1.01
CA ILE A 71 -14.86 -5.83 1.69
C ILE A 71 -16.17 -6.42 2.25
N PRO A 72 -16.52 -7.68 1.93
CA PRO A 72 -17.70 -8.33 2.47
C PRO A 72 -17.67 -8.33 3.99
N LYS A 73 -18.71 -7.85 4.65
CA LYS A 73 -18.80 -7.84 6.12
C LYS A 73 -18.65 -9.26 6.69
N PRO A 74 -18.05 -9.42 7.89
CA PRO A 74 -17.93 -10.72 8.52
C PRO A 74 -19.33 -11.29 8.80
N ARG A 75 -19.48 -12.59 8.61
CA ARG A 75 -20.73 -13.31 8.85
C ARG A 75 -20.48 -14.53 9.72
N PHE A 76 -21.38 -14.78 10.64
CA PHE A 76 -21.46 -16.04 11.36
C PHE A 76 -21.92 -17.16 10.40
N PRO A 77 -21.80 -18.44 10.81
CA PRO A 77 -22.34 -19.56 10.04
C PRO A 77 -23.85 -19.49 9.76
N ASN A 78 -24.60 -18.74 10.57
CA ASN A 78 -26.01 -18.45 10.35
C ASN A 78 -26.25 -17.24 9.40
N GLU A 79 -25.20 -16.77 8.71
CA GLU A 79 -25.15 -15.62 7.80
C GLU A 79 -25.40 -14.24 8.43
N GLU A 80 -25.60 -14.17 9.74
CA GLU A 80 -25.76 -12.90 10.46
C GLU A 80 -24.43 -12.17 10.59
N CYS A 81 -24.46 -10.86 10.38
CA CYS A 81 -23.30 -10.00 10.64
C CYS A 81 -23.22 -9.76 12.15
N PRO A 82 -22.03 -9.87 12.78
CA PRO A 82 -21.86 -9.45 14.17
C PRO A 82 -22.30 -7.98 14.32
N ALA A 83 -23.32 -7.73 15.14
CA ALA A 83 -23.84 -6.38 15.39
C ALA A 83 -22.78 -5.40 15.95
N VAL A 84 -21.67 -5.96 16.44
CA VAL A 84 -20.57 -5.29 17.14
C VAL A 84 -19.38 -4.95 16.23
N PHE A 85 -19.42 -5.36 14.96
CA PHE A 85 -18.40 -5.02 13.96
C PHE A 85 -18.48 -3.53 13.60
N ILE A 86 -17.37 -2.80 13.72
CA ILE A 86 -17.32 -1.37 13.39
C ILE A 86 -17.03 -1.18 11.90
N ASP A 87 -15.83 -1.56 11.46
CA ASP A 87 -15.38 -1.53 10.06
C ASP A 87 -14.06 -2.30 9.96
N TYR A 88 -13.53 -2.43 8.74
CA TYR A 88 -12.17 -2.88 8.50
C TYR A 88 -11.17 -1.74 8.75
N ALA A 89 -10.04 -2.05 9.40
CA ALA A 89 -9.02 -1.06 9.72
C ALA A 89 -8.51 -0.31 8.48
N VAL A 90 -8.39 -1.01 7.34
CA VAL A 90 -8.00 -0.41 6.05
C VAL A 90 -8.98 0.68 5.59
N ASN A 91 -10.28 0.55 5.90
CA ASN A 91 -11.32 1.54 5.54
C ASN A 91 -11.45 2.69 6.54
N MET A 92 -10.84 2.56 7.72
CA MET A 92 -10.78 3.63 8.73
C MET A 92 -9.66 4.64 8.47
N LEU A 93 -8.69 4.30 7.61
CA LEU A 93 -7.64 5.23 7.22
C LEU A 93 -8.21 6.34 6.33
N TYR A 94 -7.85 7.58 6.65
CA TYR A 94 -8.02 8.70 5.75
C TYR A 94 -6.80 8.82 4.85
N LEU A 95 -7.02 8.94 3.54
CA LEU A 95 -5.98 9.16 2.56
C LEU A 95 -6.19 10.50 1.85
N GLU A 96 -5.10 11.22 1.65
CA GLU A 96 -5.10 12.40 0.79
C GLU A 96 -5.47 12.02 -0.65
N SER A 97 -6.12 12.93 -1.37
CA SER A 97 -6.53 12.75 -2.78
C SER A 97 -5.39 12.27 -3.67
N ASN A 98 -4.15 12.70 -3.36
CA ASN A 98 -2.93 12.33 -4.07
C ASN A 98 -2.56 10.85 -3.98
N ASN A 99 -3.14 10.14 -3.02
CA ASN A 99 -2.87 8.73 -2.75
C ASN A 99 -4.03 7.79 -3.13
N LEU A 100 -5.14 8.31 -3.66
CA LEU A 100 -6.36 7.55 -3.94
C LEU A 100 -6.34 6.79 -5.28
N SER A 101 -5.68 7.32 -6.30
CA SER A 101 -5.68 6.77 -7.67
C SER A 101 -4.38 7.11 -8.38
N PHE A 102 -3.97 6.27 -9.34
CA PHE A 102 -2.83 6.49 -10.24
C PHE A 102 -1.49 6.70 -9.51
N VAL A 103 -1.29 5.99 -8.40
CA VAL A 103 -0.05 6.03 -7.62
C VAL A 103 0.95 4.99 -8.12
N THR A 104 0.45 3.79 -8.42
CA THR A 104 1.25 2.69 -8.98
C THR A 104 1.33 2.75 -10.50
N SER A 105 2.31 2.06 -11.10
CA SER A 105 2.45 1.90 -12.55
C SER A 105 1.22 1.25 -13.19
N SER A 106 0.48 0.43 -12.44
CA SER A 106 -0.81 -0.18 -12.81
C SER A 106 -2.03 0.73 -12.63
N GLY A 107 -1.87 1.96 -12.13
CA GLY A 107 -2.96 2.92 -11.96
C GLY A 107 -3.71 2.83 -10.62
N HIS A 108 -3.32 1.91 -9.74
CA HIS A 108 -3.91 1.76 -8.41
C HIS A 108 -3.43 2.83 -7.43
N GLY A 109 -4.28 3.16 -6.44
CA GLY A 109 -3.98 3.95 -5.26
C GLY A 109 -3.39 3.14 -4.11
N LEU A 110 -3.11 3.82 -3.00
CA LEU A 110 -2.46 3.21 -1.82
C LEU A 110 -3.40 2.37 -0.96
N ARG A 111 -4.72 2.60 -1.00
CA ARG A 111 -5.66 1.86 -0.14
C ARG A 111 -5.70 0.40 -0.55
N GLU A 112 -5.96 0.15 -1.83
CA GLU A 112 -6.08 -1.18 -2.42
C GLU A 112 -4.73 -1.89 -2.58
N THR A 113 -3.60 -1.17 -2.51
CA THR A 113 -2.25 -1.75 -2.60
C THR A 113 -1.59 -1.81 -1.22
N LEU A 114 -0.88 -0.75 -0.84
CA LEU A 114 -0.07 -0.67 0.37
C LEU A 114 -0.86 -1.00 1.64
N PHE A 115 -1.96 -0.29 1.88
CA PHE A 115 -2.69 -0.43 3.14
C PHE A 115 -3.49 -1.72 3.22
N TYR A 116 -4.03 -2.22 2.11
CA TYR A 116 -4.61 -3.55 2.07
C TYR A 116 -3.56 -4.65 2.25
N GLY A 117 -2.36 -4.53 1.69
CA GLY A 117 -1.30 -5.50 1.93
C GLY A 117 -0.78 -5.50 3.37
N LEU A 118 -0.88 -4.37 4.09
CA LEU A 118 -0.47 -4.25 5.49
C LEU A 118 -1.56 -4.65 6.50
N LEU A 119 -2.82 -4.29 6.21
CA LEU A 119 -3.94 -4.45 7.13
C LEU A 119 -4.93 -5.54 6.70
N SER A 120 -4.92 -5.96 5.44
CA SER A 120 -5.78 -7.01 4.89
C SER A 120 -7.24 -6.80 5.33
N GLY A 121 -7.92 -7.88 5.72
CA GLY A 121 -9.23 -7.90 6.35
C GLY A 121 -9.21 -7.68 7.87
N LEU A 122 -8.27 -6.91 8.44
CA LEU A 122 -8.20 -6.65 9.89
C LEU A 122 -9.48 -5.98 10.38
N GLN A 123 -10.21 -6.67 11.26
CA GLN A 123 -11.51 -6.24 11.77
C GLN A 123 -11.36 -5.36 13.02
N VAL A 124 -12.23 -4.37 13.20
CA VAL A 124 -12.21 -3.47 14.35
C VAL A 124 -13.50 -3.57 15.15
N TYR A 125 -13.37 -3.68 16.47
CA TYR A 125 -14.45 -3.79 17.45
C TYR A 125 -14.33 -2.72 18.54
N ARG A 126 -15.42 -2.45 19.27
CA ARG A 126 -15.39 -1.43 20.34
C ARG A 126 -14.67 -1.96 21.58
N THR A 127 -15.03 -3.17 22.02
CA THR A 127 -14.47 -3.78 23.23
C THR A 127 -13.87 -5.16 22.94
N ARG A 128 -12.96 -5.61 23.82
CA ARG A 128 -12.36 -6.93 23.72
C ARG A 128 -13.42 -8.02 23.83
N ASN A 129 -14.43 -7.83 24.70
CA ASN A 129 -15.51 -8.81 24.86
C ASN A 129 -16.31 -8.99 23.58
N GLU A 130 -16.67 -7.89 22.91
CA GLU A 130 -17.34 -7.93 21.61
C GLU A 130 -16.49 -8.63 20.54
N MET A 131 -15.20 -8.32 20.47
CA MET A 131 -14.26 -8.99 19.57
C MET A 131 -14.21 -10.50 19.82
N MET A 132 -14.20 -10.93 21.10
CA MET A 132 -14.20 -12.36 21.46
C MET A 132 -15.52 -13.04 21.12
N SER A 133 -16.66 -12.36 21.26
CA SER A 133 -17.97 -12.90 20.83
C SER A 133 -18.05 -13.11 19.32
N ALA A 134 -17.29 -12.33 18.55
CA ALA A 134 -17.20 -12.46 17.10
C ALA A 134 -16.06 -13.40 16.63
N LEU A 135 -15.35 -14.08 17.53
CA LEU A 135 -14.20 -14.94 17.18
C LEU A 135 -14.45 -15.92 16.00
N PRO A 136 -15.62 -16.57 15.87
CA PRO A 136 -15.88 -17.50 14.76
C PRO A 136 -15.85 -16.87 13.35
N CYS A 137 -15.94 -15.55 13.23
CA CYS A 137 -15.96 -14.85 11.93
C CYS A 137 -14.69 -14.00 11.69
N ILE A 138 -13.67 -14.11 12.55
CA ILE A 138 -12.39 -13.42 12.42
C ILE A 138 -11.40 -14.33 11.68
N ASP A 139 -10.95 -13.90 10.49
CA ASP A 139 -10.02 -14.67 9.64
C ASP A 139 -8.61 -14.05 9.61
N GLU A 140 -8.49 -12.80 9.16
CA GLU A 140 -7.21 -12.10 8.97
C GLU A 140 -6.66 -11.45 10.26
N GLY A 141 -7.48 -11.38 11.31
CA GLY A 141 -7.16 -10.77 12.61
C GLY A 141 -8.18 -9.71 13.04
N ALA A 142 -8.06 -9.26 14.28
CA ALA A 142 -8.93 -8.24 14.84
C ALA A 142 -8.25 -7.39 15.92
N VAL A 143 -8.77 -6.18 16.12
CA VAL A 143 -8.41 -5.28 17.21
C VAL A 143 -9.64 -4.70 17.87
N SER A 144 -9.54 -4.37 19.16
CA SER A 144 -10.56 -3.61 19.89
C SER A 144 -10.04 -2.27 20.41
N LEU A 145 -10.92 -1.28 20.53
CA LEU A 145 -10.55 0.08 20.96
C LEU A 145 -10.06 0.14 22.42
N ASP A 146 -10.46 -0.82 23.25
CA ASP A 146 -9.97 -1.00 24.64
C ASP A 146 -8.65 -1.78 24.72
N GLY A 147 -8.02 -2.10 23.60
CA GLY A 147 -6.64 -2.60 23.52
C GLY A 147 -6.49 -4.12 23.29
N GLY A 148 -7.57 -4.83 23.03
CA GLY A 148 -7.52 -6.24 22.60
C GLY A 148 -6.95 -6.38 21.19
N MET A 149 -6.19 -7.46 20.95
CA MET A 149 -5.62 -7.76 19.64
C MET A 149 -5.52 -9.27 19.40
N ILE A 150 -5.97 -9.67 18.21
CA ILE A 150 -5.86 -11.01 17.65
C ILE A 150 -5.14 -10.86 16.31
N LYS A 151 -3.99 -11.50 16.18
CA LYS A 151 -3.29 -11.63 14.90
C LYS A 151 -3.86 -12.81 14.12
N LYS A 152 -3.56 -12.87 12.83
CA LYS A 152 -3.89 -13.99 11.94
C LYS A 152 -3.51 -15.34 12.55
N ASN A 153 -4.20 -16.41 12.14
CA ASN A 153 -4.01 -17.77 12.61
C ASN A 153 -4.28 -17.97 14.11
N GLY A 154 -5.23 -17.21 14.69
CA GLY A 154 -5.65 -17.37 16.08
C GLY A 154 -4.61 -16.96 17.13
N MET A 155 -3.62 -16.13 16.74
CA MET A 155 -2.57 -15.69 17.65
C MET A 155 -3.06 -14.53 18.53
N PHE A 156 -3.27 -14.80 19.82
CA PHE A 156 -3.69 -13.78 20.80
C PHE A 156 -2.50 -12.96 21.31
N VAL A 157 -2.69 -11.64 21.42
CA VAL A 157 -1.72 -10.74 22.03
C VAL A 157 -2.25 -10.30 23.39
N LEU A 158 -1.54 -10.69 24.45
CA LEU A 158 -1.92 -10.44 25.84
C LEU A 158 -0.85 -9.62 26.57
N GLY A 159 -1.22 -9.00 27.69
CA GLY A 159 -0.32 -8.21 28.54
C GLY A 159 -0.48 -6.70 28.36
N SER A 160 0.17 -5.94 29.24
CA SER A 160 0.14 -4.47 29.21
C SER A 160 0.91 -3.92 28.01
N ARG A 161 0.37 -2.88 27.39
CA ARG A 161 1.05 -2.15 26.33
C ARG A 161 2.18 -1.29 26.90
N LYS A 162 3.33 -1.27 26.23
CA LYS A 162 4.30 -0.17 26.37
C LYS A 162 3.89 0.99 25.47
N ASP A 163 4.30 2.21 25.80
CA ASP A 163 4.04 3.38 24.96
C ASP A 163 4.52 3.15 23.52
N VAL A 164 3.70 3.59 22.57
CA VAL A 164 4.02 3.53 21.15
C VAL A 164 4.64 4.86 20.72
N GLU A 165 5.88 4.78 20.28
CA GLU A 165 6.72 5.91 19.87
C GLU A 165 6.19 6.62 18.60
N VAL A 166 5.56 5.87 17.68
CA VAL A 166 5.07 6.39 16.39
C VAL A 166 3.56 6.20 16.27
N LYS A 167 2.83 7.29 16.07
CA LYS A 167 1.37 7.31 15.90
C LYS A 167 1.00 7.76 14.48
N PHE A 168 -0.16 7.34 13.99
CA PHE A 168 -0.71 7.86 12.74
C PHE A 168 -1.00 9.36 12.89
N GLY A 169 -0.71 10.14 11.84
CA GLY A 169 -1.05 11.54 11.78
C GLY A 169 -2.56 11.75 11.89
N ILE A 170 -2.97 12.79 12.62
CA ILE A 170 -4.39 13.16 12.74
C ILE A 170 -4.68 14.21 11.67
N VAL A 171 -5.70 13.96 10.87
CA VAL A 171 -6.24 14.94 9.94
C VAL A 171 -6.89 16.05 10.77
N SER A 172 -6.16 17.14 10.98
CA SER A 172 -6.75 18.34 11.55
C SER A 172 -7.60 18.98 10.46
N GLY A 173 -8.88 19.30 10.73
CA GLY A 173 -9.81 19.96 9.81
C GLY A 173 -9.42 21.37 9.34
N ARG A 174 -8.13 21.72 9.45
CA ARG A 174 -7.49 22.95 9.00
C ARG A 174 -6.41 22.73 7.94
N SER A 175 -6.20 21.50 7.45
CA SER A 175 -5.46 21.35 6.19
C SER A 175 -6.30 22.04 5.12
N GLY A 176 -5.74 23.10 4.53
CA GLY A 176 -6.48 24.10 3.76
C GLY A 176 -7.51 23.46 2.86
N VAL A 177 -8.74 23.98 2.91
CA VAL A 177 -9.81 23.62 1.97
C VAL A 177 -9.29 23.92 0.58
N VAL A 178 -8.61 22.94 0.00
CA VAL A 178 -8.29 22.93 -1.42
C VAL A 178 -9.65 22.95 -2.09
N PRO A 179 -9.98 23.98 -2.89
CA PRO A 179 -11.28 24.07 -3.54
C PRO A 179 -11.57 22.73 -4.23
N PRO A 180 -12.79 22.19 -4.16
CA PRO A 180 -13.12 20.90 -4.75
C PRO A 180 -12.64 20.75 -6.20
N ASN A 181 -12.66 21.86 -6.95
CA ASN A 181 -12.16 21.95 -8.31
C ASN A 181 -10.66 21.62 -8.45
N TYR A 182 -9.83 22.01 -7.49
CA TYR A 182 -8.38 21.79 -7.57
C TYR A 182 -8.02 20.31 -7.34
N SER A 183 -8.64 19.64 -6.35
CA SER A 183 -8.44 18.21 -6.14
C SER A 183 -8.88 17.36 -7.33
N GLN A 184 -9.99 17.75 -7.99
CA GLN A 184 -10.45 17.11 -9.21
C GLN A 184 -9.48 17.33 -10.37
N VAL A 185 -8.95 18.56 -10.53
CA VAL A 185 -7.93 18.88 -11.54
C VAL A 185 -6.65 18.08 -11.30
N GLU A 186 -6.17 17.96 -10.06
CA GLU A 186 -4.99 17.15 -9.72
C GLU A 186 -5.18 15.67 -10.08
N GLU A 187 -6.38 15.12 -9.85
CA GLU A 187 -6.71 13.76 -10.23
C GLU A 187 -6.69 13.58 -11.77
N VAL A 188 -7.29 14.53 -12.51
CA VAL A 188 -7.23 14.55 -13.98
C VAL A 188 -5.78 14.60 -14.46
N VAL A 189 -4.95 15.48 -13.91
CA VAL A 189 -3.53 15.59 -14.27
C VAL A 189 -2.79 14.29 -14.02
N ARG A 190 -3.03 13.62 -12.88
CA ARG A 190 -2.39 12.32 -12.58
C ARG A 190 -2.81 11.22 -13.53
N ARG A 191 -4.11 11.12 -13.83
CA ARG A 191 -4.63 10.20 -14.85
C ARG A 191 -3.96 10.43 -16.19
N LEU A 192 -3.92 11.69 -16.67
CA LEU A 192 -3.30 12.02 -17.96
C LEU A 192 -1.80 11.69 -18.00
N LYS A 193 -1.07 11.94 -16.91
CA LYS A 193 0.35 11.53 -16.80
C LYS A 193 0.51 10.01 -16.88
N TRP A 194 -0.36 9.28 -16.19
CA TRP A 194 -0.36 7.81 -16.21
C TRP A 194 -0.68 7.27 -17.61
N GLU A 195 -1.74 7.78 -18.26
CA GLU A 195 -2.13 7.41 -19.63
C GLU A 195 -1.01 7.72 -20.63
N SER A 196 -0.37 8.89 -20.51
CA SER A 196 0.78 9.27 -21.34
C SER A 196 1.95 8.30 -21.18
N THR A 197 2.18 7.77 -19.97
CA THR A 197 3.25 6.79 -19.72
C THR A 197 2.91 5.46 -20.39
N LYS A 198 1.65 5.00 -20.27
CA LYS A 198 1.19 3.77 -20.92
C LYS A 198 1.28 3.85 -22.44
N LEU A 199 0.89 5.00 -23.01
CA LEU A 199 1.01 5.23 -24.45
C LEU A 199 2.47 5.18 -24.93
N ALA A 200 3.41 5.74 -24.15
CA ALA A 200 4.83 5.67 -24.49
C ALA A 200 5.37 4.23 -24.45
N GLU A 201 4.96 3.43 -23.46
CA GLU A 201 5.28 2.00 -23.38
C GLU A 201 4.72 1.21 -24.59
N ASP A 202 3.49 1.52 -25.01
CA ASP A 202 2.87 0.91 -26.20
C ASP A 202 3.62 1.27 -27.48
N ILE A 203 3.98 2.54 -27.68
CA ILE A 203 4.77 3.00 -28.83
C ILE A 203 6.12 2.26 -28.88
N GLN A 204 6.79 2.14 -27.73
CA GLN A 204 8.07 1.43 -27.65
C GLN A 204 7.92 -0.05 -28.02
N ARG A 205 6.85 -0.70 -27.56
CA ARG A 205 6.56 -2.12 -27.85
C ARG A 205 6.33 -2.33 -29.35
N GLU A 206 5.52 -1.49 -29.98
CA GLU A 206 5.25 -1.55 -31.42
C GLU A 206 6.52 -1.30 -32.25
N GLN A 207 7.36 -0.37 -31.81
CA GLN A 207 8.64 -0.10 -32.47
C GLN A 207 9.58 -1.33 -32.43
N GLN A 208 9.67 -2.00 -31.28
CA GLN A 208 10.46 -3.23 -31.15
C GLN A 208 9.97 -4.35 -32.07
N LEU A 209 8.64 -4.50 -32.22
CA LEU A 209 8.04 -5.48 -33.13
C LEU A 209 8.36 -5.15 -34.59
N LEU A 210 8.24 -3.88 -34.97
CA LEU A 210 8.58 -3.41 -36.31
C LEU A 210 10.04 -3.69 -36.65
N ASP A 211 10.96 -3.41 -35.73
CA ASP A 211 12.39 -3.63 -35.92
C ASP A 211 12.73 -5.12 -36.04
N HIS A 212 12.06 -5.97 -35.25
CA HIS A 212 12.19 -7.42 -35.37
C HIS A 212 11.70 -7.94 -36.74
N LEU A 213 10.56 -7.44 -37.24
CA LEU A 213 10.04 -7.82 -38.55
C LEU A 213 10.96 -7.36 -39.70
N LYS A 214 11.52 -6.15 -39.61
CA LYS A 214 12.51 -5.63 -40.57
C LYS A 214 13.78 -6.49 -40.60
N ALA A 215 14.29 -6.90 -39.44
CA ALA A 215 15.44 -7.79 -39.36
C ALA A 215 15.15 -9.16 -40.01
N LYS A 216 13.95 -9.70 -39.78
CA LYS A 216 13.52 -10.99 -40.36
C LYS A 216 13.29 -10.93 -41.87
N SER A 217 12.79 -9.82 -42.40
CA SER A 217 12.62 -9.65 -43.85
C SER A 217 13.97 -9.46 -44.56
N ALA A 218 14.90 -8.71 -43.97
CA ALA A 218 16.26 -8.56 -44.49
C ALA A 218 17.00 -9.91 -44.60
N ASN A 219 16.83 -10.80 -43.62
CA ASN A 219 17.43 -12.14 -43.62
C ASN A 219 16.77 -13.16 -44.58
N LYS A 220 15.60 -12.85 -45.16
CA LYS A 220 14.93 -13.72 -46.15
C LYS A 220 15.26 -13.37 -47.60
N VAL A 221 15.87 -12.20 -47.83
CA VAL A 221 16.20 -11.68 -49.17
C VAL A 221 17.68 -11.95 -49.53
N ALA A 222 18.47 -12.47 -48.59
CA ALA A 222 19.82 -13.00 -48.79
C ALA A 222 19.78 -14.54 -48.90
#